data_AF-A0A842TKR9-F1
#
_entry.id   AF-A0A842TKR9-F1
#
_cell.length_a   1.000
_cell.length_b   1.000
_cell.length_c   1.000
_cell.angle_alpha   90.00
_cell.angle_beta   90.00
_cell.angle_gamma   90.00
#
_symmetry.space_group_name_H-M   'P 1'
#
loop_
_entity.id
_entity.type
_entity.pdbx_description
1 polymer ?
#
loop_
_entity_poly.entity_id
_entity_poly.type
_entity_poly.pdbx_seq_one_letter_code
_entity_poly.pdbx_strand_id
1 'polypeptide(L)' 'MPTIHLSSEKSYPGLGLGLSICKKVIDHYNGKIWAESNGINKGSEIIFKIPL' A
#
# COMPACT_ATOMS: atom_id res chain seq x y z
N MET A 1 -27.53 -16.26 19.68
CA MET A 1 -26.07 -16.31 19.44
C MET A 1 -25.80 -15.60 18.12
N PRO A 2 -24.94 -14.57 18.03
CA PRO A 2 -24.70 -13.88 16.78
C PRO A 2 -23.81 -14.75 15.88
N THR A 3 -24.27 -15.04 14.65
CA THR A 3 -23.51 -15.78 13.64
C THR A 3 -22.53 -14.84 12.96
N ILE A 4 -21.24 -15.17 13.09
CA ILE A 4 -20.09 -14.53 12.47
C ILE A 4 -20.26 -14.56 10.94
N HIS A 5 -20.29 -13.39 10.29
CA HIS A 5 -20.22 -13.29 8.84
C HIS A 5 -18.75 -13.40 8.42
N LEU A 6 -18.31 -14.60 8.03
CA LEU A 6 -17.04 -14.74 7.31
C LEU A 6 -17.25 -14.16 5.90
N SER A 7 -16.72 -12.96 5.65
CA SER A 7 -16.43 -12.52 4.29
C SER A 7 -15.31 -13.41 3.76
N SER A 8 -15.64 -14.60 3.28
CA SER A 8 -14.74 -15.44 2.49
C SER A 8 -14.60 -14.82 1.09
N GLU A 9 -14.05 -13.61 1.01
CA GLU A 9 -13.50 -13.13 -0.24
C GLU A 9 -12.28 -14.02 -0.52
N LYS A 10 -12.44 -14.90 -1.50
CA LYS A 10 -11.38 -15.68 -2.11
C LYS A 10 -10.26 -14.68 -2.44
N SER A 11 -9.21 -14.67 -1.61
CA SER A 11 -8.09 -13.75 -1.75
C SER A 11 -7.32 -14.18 -2.99
N TYR A 12 -7.74 -13.69 -4.16
CA TYR A 12 -6.99 -13.86 -5.38
C TYR A 12 -5.63 -13.19 -5.15
N PRO A 13 -4.51 -13.87 -5.43
CA PRO A 13 -3.21 -13.24 -5.30
C PRO A 13 -3.23 -11.96 -6.16
N GLY A 14 -3.14 -10.82 -5.48
CA GLY A 14 -3.09 -9.53 -6.16
C GLY A 14 -1.84 -9.51 -7.04
N LEU A 15 -1.94 -8.86 -8.21
CA LEU A 15 -0.84 -8.78 -9.18
C LEU A 15 0.35 -7.92 -8.68
N GLY A 16 0.33 -7.43 -7.44
CA GLY A 16 1.38 -6.56 -6.88
C GLY A 16 1.45 -5.17 -7.51
N LEU A 17 0.42 -4.74 -8.24
CA LEU A 17 0.46 -3.51 -9.05
C LEU A 17 0.30 -2.22 -8.24
N GLY A 18 -0.28 -2.27 -7.04
CA GLY A 18 -0.65 -1.07 -6.27
C GLY A 18 0.47 -0.05 -6.11
N LEU A 19 1.60 -0.44 -5.50
CA LEU A 19 2.72 0.48 -5.29
C LEU A 19 3.41 0.93 -6.58
N SER A 20 3.40 0.08 -7.62
CA SER A 20 3.93 0.47 -8.94
C SER A 20 3.11 1.58 -9.59
N ILE A 21 1.78 1.54 -9.42
CA ILE A 21 0.86 2.58 -9.89
C ILE A 21 1.07 3.86 -9.07
N CYS A 22 1.13 3.76 -7.73
CA CYS A 22 1.41 4.90 -6.87
C CYS A 22 2.71 5.61 -7.28
N LYS A 23 3.78 4.83 -7.53
CA LYS A 23 5.06 5.38 -7.98
C LYS A 23 4.93 6.13 -9.31
N LYS A 24 4.25 5.57 -10.30
CA LYS A 24 4.01 6.24 -11.60
C LYS A 24 3.28 7.57 -11.45
N VAL A 25 2.23 7.61 -10.63
CA VAL A 25 1.47 8.85 -10.37
C VAL A 25 2.36 9.90 -9.71
N ILE A 26 3.11 9.51 -8.68
CA ILE A 26 3.95 10.45 -7.91
C ILE A 26 5.12 10.96 -8.75
N ASP A 27 5.77 10.08 -9.54
CA ASP A 27 6.84 10.44 -10.46
C ASP A 27 6.33 11.43 -11.54
N HIS A 28 5.09 11.27 -12.03
CA HIS A 28 4.46 12.19 -13.00
C HIS A 28 4.30 13.62 -12.45
N TYR A 29 4.04 13.77 -11.15
CA TYR A 29 3.99 15.07 -10.49
C TYR A 29 5.36 15.55 -9.96
N ASN A 30 6.46 14.98 -10.46
CA ASN A 30 7.83 15.26 -9.96
C ASN A 30 7.98 15.08 -8.44
N GLY A 31 7.16 14.20 -7.86
CA GLY A 31 7.17 13.88 -6.45
C GLY A 31 8.20 12.81 -6.08
N LYS A 32 8.17 12.42 -4.81
CA LYS A 32 8.98 11.32 -4.26
C LYS A 32 8.08 10.39 -3.44
N ILE A 33 8.34 9.10 -3.51
CA ILE A 33 7.70 8.06 -2.69
C ILE A 33 8.79 7.15 -2.10
N TRP A 34 8.67 6.80 -0.82
CA TRP A 34 9.57 5.88 -0.14
C TRP A 34 8.84 5.12 0.98
N ALA A 35 9.52 4.12 1.55
CA ALA A 35 9.01 3.33 2.65
C ALA A 35 9.94 3.44 3.85
N GLU A 36 9.37 3.59 5.04
CA GLU A 36 10.08 3.56 6.31
C GLU A 36 9.57 2.39 7.16
N SER A 37 10.46 1.74 7.90
CA SER A 37 10.09 0.65 8.80
C SER A 37 11.09 0.57 9.95
N ASN A 38 10.56 0.34 11.16
CA ASN A 38 11.37 0.10 12.36
C ASN A 38 11.88 -1.35 12.46
N GLY A 39 11.78 -2.13 11.39
CA GLY A 39 12.26 -3.51 11.31
C GLY A 39 11.14 -4.56 11.40
N ILE A 40 11.57 -5.82 11.53
CA ILE A 40 10.68 -7.00 11.48
C ILE A 40 9.57 -6.89 12.53
N ASN A 41 8.34 -7.19 12.12
CA ASN A 41 7.14 -7.17 12.97
C ASN A 41 6.77 -5.79 13.54
N LYS A 42 7.26 -4.68 12.97
CA LYS A 42 6.91 -3.31 13.37
C LYS A 42 6.03 -2.56 12.37
N GLY A 43 5.68 -3.20 11.26
CA GLY A 43 4.93 -2.57 10.18
C GLY A 43 5.82 -1.68 9.30
N SER A 44 5.18 -0.92 8.42
CA SER A 44 5.86 0.00 7.49
C SER A 44 4.96 1.19 7.20
N GLU A 45 5.58 2.35 6.98
CA GLU A 45 4.92 3.57 6.54
C GLU A 45 5.33 3.84 5.09
N ILE A 46 4.35 4.08 4.22
CA ILE A 46 4.61 4.49 2.83
C ILE A 46 4.33 5.98 2.75
N ILE A 47 5.39 6.76 2.50
CA ILE A 47 5.36 8.21 2.57
C ILE A 47 5.58 8.75 1.16
N PHE A 48 4.87 9.83 0.81
CA PHE A 48 5.09 10.54 -0.43
C PHE A 48 5.06 12.05 -0.25
N LYS A 49 5.71 12.76 -1.18
CA LYS A 49 5.72 14.22 -1.25
C LYS A 49 5.57 14.66 -2.70
N ILE A 50 4.79 15.69 -2.94
CA ILE A 50 4.63 16.35 -4.23
C ILE A 50 5.14 17.80 -4.09
N PRO A 51 5.82 18.37 -5.10
CA PRO A 51 6.15 19.80 -5.13
C PRO A 51 4.89 20.68 -5.05
N LEU A 52 5.02 21.89 -4.48
CA LEU A 52 3.96 22.89 -4.48
C LEU A 52 3.90 23.64 -5.81
#